data_AF-A0A382ZVK0-F1
#
_entry.id   AF-A0A382ZVK0-F1
#
_cell.length_a   1.000
_cell.length_b   1.000
_cell.length_c   1.000
_cell.angle_alpha   90.00
_cell.angle_beta   90.00
_cell.angle_gamma   90.00
#
_symmetry.space_group_name_H-M   'P 1'
#
loop_
_entity.id
_entity.type
_entity.pdbx_description
1 polymer ?
#
loop_
_entity_poly.entity_id
_entity_poly.type
_entity_poly.pdbx_seq_one_letter_code
_entity_poly.pdbx_strand_id
1 'polypeptide(L)' 'MKKYFEYKDAVSNKFWEINLKGKQVTLTYGRIGIKKPASIVKKFKGKSASEDAKKFAESKIREKTNKGYIEK' A
#
# COMPACT_ATOMS: atom_id res chain seq x y z
N MET A 1 -9.36 4.10 4.61
CA MET A 1 -8.06 4.03 5.32
C MET A 1 -6.96 4.37 4.32
N LYS A 2 -6.11 5.35 4.62
CA LYS A 2 -4.94 5.68 3.80
C LYS A 2 -3.71 5.66 4.71
N LYS A 3 -2.67 4.93 4.30
CA LYS A 3 -1.41 4.79 5.06
C LYS A 3 -0.23 4.91 4.10
N TYR A 4 0.83 5.56 4.55
CA TYR A 4 2.05 5.79 3.79
C TYR A 4 3.24 5.23 4.57
N PHE A 5 4.16 4.59 3.85
CA PHE A 5 5.30 3.93 4.43
C PHE A 5 6.56 4.27 3.65
N GLU A 6 7.67 4.40 4.37
CA GLU A 6 8.99 4.62 3.79
C GLU A 6 9.93 3.48 4.11
N TYR A 7 10.82 3.20 3.17
CA TYR A 7 11.94 2.30 3.35
C TYR A 7 13.22 2.98 2.88
N LYS A 8 14.17 3.15 3.80
CA LYS A 8 15.45 3.79 3.56
C LYS A 8 16.58 2.88 4.02
N ASP A 9 17.53 2.64 3.13
CA ASP A 9 18.81 2.00 3.41
C ASP A 9 19.92 2.78 2.66
N ALA A 10 21.15 2.27 2.60
CA ALA A 10 22.27 2.93 1.93
C ALA A 10 22.03 3.24 0.43
N VAL A 11 21.20 2.46 -0.27
CA VAL A 11 20.96 2.55 -1.73
C VAL A 11 19.48 2.75 -2.09
N SER A 12 18.57 2.44 -1.17
CA SER A 12 17.12 2.51 -1.31
C SER A 12 16.59 3.76 -0.62
N ASN A 13 15.77 4.51 -1.34
CA ASN A 13 14.95 5.58 -0.79
C ASN A 13 13.56 5.47 -1.41
N LYS A 14 12.75 4.54 -0.87
CA LYS A 14 11.50 4.07 -1.48
C LYS A 14 10.32 4.45 -0.60
N PHE A 15 9.17 4.62 -1.24
CA PHE A 15 7.90 4.72 -0.56
C PHE A 15 6.90 3.70 -1.08
N TRP A 16 5.95 3.37 -0.23
CA TRP A 16 4.79 2.57 -0.55
C TRP A 16 3.58 3.11 0.22
N GLU A 17 2.51 3.37 -0.50
CA GLU A 17 1.25 3.89 0.01
C GLU A 17 0.15 2.88 -0.28
N ILE A 18 -0.77 2.73 0.67
CA ILE A 18 -1.99 1.95 0.51
C ILE A 18 -3.22 2.80 0.86
N ASN A 19 -4.19 2.81 -0.05
CA ASN A 19 -5.44 3.51 0.10
C ASN A 19 -6.62 2.56 -0.12
N LEU A 20 -7.32 2.24 0.96
CA LEU A 20 -8.56 1.45 0.98
C LEU A 20 -9.77 2.39 0.99
N LYS A 21 -10.61 2.27 -0.05
CA LYS A 21 -11.90 2.96 -0.22
C LYS A 21 -13.00 1.95 -0.54
N GLY A 22 -13.82 1.62 0.46
CA GLY A 22 -14.86 0.60 0.33
C GLY A 22 -14.29 -0.72 -0.16
N LYS A 23 -14.78 -1.20 -1.31
CA LYS A 23 -14.33 -2.44 -1.98
C LYS A 23 -13.11 -2.30 -2.89
N GLN A 24 -12.36 -1.20 -2.79
CA GLN A 24 -11.19 -0.95 -3.64
C GLN A 24 -9.97 -0.63 -2.81
N VAL A 25 -8.84 -1.25 -3.17
CA VAL A 25 -7.51 -0.93 -2.65
C VAL A 25 -6.66 -0.37 -3.78
N THR A 26 -6.04 0.78 -3.53
CA THR A 26 -5.07 1.40 -4.44
C THR A 26 -3.72 1.37 -3.75
N LEU A 27 -2.71 0.84 -4.44
CA LEU A 27 -1.32 0.85 -4.01
C LEU A 27 -0.56 1.86 -4.86
N THR A 28 0.24 2.70 -4.25
CA THR A 28 1.11 3.64 -4.97
C THR A 28 2.53 3.50 -4.44
N TYR A 29 3.52 3.38 -5.31
CA TYR A 29 4.89 3.12 -4.87
C TYR A 29 5.92 3.65 -5.86
N GLY A 30 7.13 3.87 -5.35
CA GLY A 30 8.23 4.36 -6.15
C GLY A 30 9.42 4.79 -5.30
N ARG A 31 10.41 5.39 -5.96
CA ARG A 31 11.49 6.10 -5.27
C ARG A 31 10.94 7.44 -4.76
N ILE A 32 11.30 7.85 -3.56
CA ILE A 32 10.88 9.14 -3.00
C ILE A 32 11.41 10.25 -3.92
N GLY A 33 10.52 11.18 -4.30
CA GLY A 33 10.81 12.25 -5.26
C GLY A 33 10.59 11.91 -6.73
N ILE A 34 10.12 10.70 -7.07
CA ILE A 34 9.79 10.36 -8.46
C ILE A 34 8.59 11.17 -8.97
N LYS A 35 8.69 11.71 -10.20
CA LYS A 35 7.62 12.54 -10.80
C LYS A 35 6.33 11.77 -11.09
N LYS A 36 6.44 10.48 -11.45
CA LYS A 36 5.32 9.62 -11.84
C LYS A 36 5.47 8.26 -11.14
N PRO A 37 4.93 8.10 -9.92
CA PRO A 37 5.00 6.82 -9.22
C PRO A 37 4.10 5.77 -9.87
N ALA A 38 4.44 4.50 -9.67
CA ALA A 38 3.60 3.40 -10.13
C ALA A 38 2.38 3.26 -9.23
N SER A 39 1.24 2.88 -9.81
CA SER A 39 0.01 2.62 -9.07
C SER A 39 -0.69 1.36 -9.54
N ILE A 40 -1.23 0.59 -8.60
CA ILE A 40 -2.01 -0.63 -8.85
C ILE A 40 -3.35 -0.49 -8.15
N VAL A 41 -4.44 -0.69 -8.89
CA VAL A 41 -5.80 -0.67 -8.36
C VAL A 41 -6.36 -2.09 -8.33
N LYS A 42 -6.80 -2.54 -7.14
CA LYS A 42 -7.48 -3.81 -6.94
C LYS A 42 -8.91 -3.59 -6.47
N LYS A 43 -9.88 -4.08 -7.23
CA LYS A 43 -11.31 -4.02 -6.91
C LYS A 43 -11.81 -5.40 -6.50
N PHE A 44 -12.59 -5.43 -5.42
CA PHE A 44 -13.22 -6.63 -4.88
C PHE A 44 -14.70 -6.65 -5.29
N LYS A 45 -15.27 -7.85 -5.45
CA LYS A 45 -16.65 -8.08 -5.88
C LYS A 45 -17.33 -9.08 -4.94
N GLY A 46 -18.66 -9.08 -4.93
CA GLY A 46 -19.47 -9.96 -4.06
C GLY A 46 -19.96 -9.27 -2.79
N LYS A 47 -20.70 -10.02 -1.97
CA LYS A 47 -21.31 -9.52 -0.72
C LYS A 47 -20.27 -9.17 0.34
N SER A 48 -19.13 -9.86 0.36
CA SER A 48 -18.01 -9.65 1.29
C SER A 48 -16.94 -8.67 0.79
N ALA A 49 -17.19 -7.94 -0.31
CA ALA A 49 -16.15 -7.20 -1.00
C ALA A 49 -15.45 -6.13 -0.14
N SER A 50 -16.16 -5.55 0.83
CA SER A 50 -15.60 -4.57 1.77
C SER A 50 -14.64 -5.23 2.76
N GLU A 51 -15.07 -6.31 3.42
CA GLU A 51 -14.23 -7.12 4.31
C GLU A 51 -13.01 -7.69 3.57
N ASP A 52 -13.17 -8.18 2.36
CA ASP A 52 -12.06 -8.75 1.57
C ASP A 52 -11.02 -7.68 1.21
N ALA A 53 -11.48 -6.47 0.85
CA ALA A 53 -10.61 -5.34 0.61
C ALA A 53 -9.85 -4.92 1.88
N LYS A 54 -10.52 -4.94 3.04
CA LYS A 54 -9.90 -4.66 4.34
C LYS A 54 -8.83 -5.69 4.70
N LYS A 55 -9.15 -6.98 4.65
CA LYS A 55 -8.21 -8.09 4.92
C LYS A 55 -7.00 -8.03 3.99
N PHE A 56 -7.22 -7.74 2.71
CA PHE A 56 -6.12 -7.58 1.75
C PHE A 56 -5.21 -6.41 2.13
N ALA A 57 -5.80 -5.27 2.52
CA ALA A 57 -5.02 -4.10 2.91
C ALA A 57 -4.17 -4.37 4.16
N GLU A 58 -4.76 -4.97 5.19
CA GLU A 58 -4.07 -5.36 6.43
C GLU A 58 -2.94 -6.36 6.17
N SER A 59 -3.19 -7.38 5.35
CA SER A 59 -2.16 -8.35 4.94
C SER A 59 -0.98 -7.66 4.24
N LYS A 60 -1.26 -6.71 3.32
CA LYS A 60 -0.21 -5.98 2.61
C LYS A 60 0.57 -5.03 3.51
N ILE A 61 -0.08 -4.40 4.49
CA ILE A 61 0.60 -3.60 5.51
C ILE A 61 1.56 -4.48 6.31
N ARG A 62 1.08 -5.61 6.84
CA ARG A 62 1.92 -6.56 7.61
C ARG A 62 3.11 -7.06 6.80
N GLU A 63 2.91 -7.38 5.52
CA GLU A 63 4.00 -7.78 4.63
C GLU A 63 5.07 -6.68 4.50
N LYS A 64 4.65 -5.41 4.39
CA LYS A 64 5.57 -4.27 4.23
C LYS A 64 6.30 -3.94 5.52
N THR A 65 5.60 -3.93 6.66
CA THR A 65 6.23 -3.70 7.97
C THR A 65 7.27 -4.78 8.28
N ASN A 66 6.99 -6.05 7.96
CA ASN A 66 7.95 -7.14 8.11
C ASN A 66 9.19 -6.98 7.21
N LYS A 67 9.07 -6.25 6.10
CA LYS A 67 10.19 -5.92 5.21
C LYS A 67 10.94 -4.64 5.64
N GLY A 68 10.63 -4.10 6.81
CA GLY A 68 11.28 -2.90 7.35
C GLY A 68 10.73 -1.58 6.82
N TYR A 69 9.58 -1.57 6.14
CA TYR A 69 8.90 -0.32 5.81
C TYR A 69 8.26 0.26 7.08
N ILE A 70 8.50 1.55 7.33
CA ILE A 70 8.05 2.26 8.53
C ILE A 70 6.90 3.18 8.15
N GLU A 71 5.79 3.10 8.89
CA GLU A 71 4.64 4.00 8.72
C GLU A 71 5.04 5.45 9.06
N LYS A 72 4.60 6.42 8.25
CA LYS A 72 4.83 7.86 8.47
C LYS A 72 3.51 8.62 8.54
#